data_AF-A0A0A1DLU8-F1
#
_entry.id   AF-A0A0A1DLU8-F1
#
_cell.length_a   1.000
_cell.length_b   1.000
_cell.length_c   1.000
_cell.angle_alpha   90.00
_cell.angle_beta   90.00
_cell.angle_gamma   90.00
#
_symmetry.space_group_name_H-M   'P 1'
#
loop_
_entity.id
_entity.type
_entity.pdbx_description
1 polymer ?
#
loop_
_entity_poly.entity_id
_entity_poly.type
_entity_poly.pdbx_seq_one_letter_code
_entity_poly.pdbx_strand_id
1 'polypeptide(L)'
;MLTRSLARRAAAAVTGGALVATGLLAPGPAPQAHAAPVNPEATAAASWLADQLDADGLFSYLNYLGQPTTDIGTTIDFGLSLVETDAAPEVLAQLRTDLDAALPGYVGASFDASKAGAVAKAAFFYDAVGADLDDVAGIDLAQRLADSVDDTTGQLGAFDDTYGQAWAVSVLHGLASPEAAKATTELIGQQCPGAAWGYTYNGVCTSSADATAYTVLALLPQKTDPAVATAIDDAITWLEGQQRADGGFGDWGVNSTGTTSEINGTGLVAWALGEAGETQRAQAAATWVADHQISEVAGCGVPVPGEVGALAYDDQNIKDAIKFGIADTDQQTWVIAGAQALAGLQYLPTRPATTATITGPTGYVAAGKPVSLKVTGLRGGETACVTGVGATQWVVSSSSITVTTPAVTRNNVATVRYAGGSKSVTVKALGAAKLKVKTPARVKARKSLTVTVAGLAPGERATVKVGTKKVVRTATAAGKVKVKVKVGKKKGKTKIVAVGQFANRTGKATVRVV
;
A
#
# COMPACT_ATOMS: atom_id res chain seq x y z
N MET A 1 -2.55 -21.14 13.56
CA MET A 1 -3.29 -22.07 12.67
C MET A 1 -4.36 -22.92 13.37
N LEU A 2 -4.09 -23.54 14.52
CA LEU A 2 -5.02 -24.50 15.14
C LEU A 2 -6.22 -23.89 15.90
N THR A 3 -6.30 -22.59 16.20
CA THR A 3 -7.50 -22.06 16.90
C THR A 3 -8.75 -22.11 16.00
N ARG A 4 -8.61 -21.91 14.69
CA ARG A 4 -9.71 -22.08 13.72
C ARG A 4 -9.80 -23.51 13.17
N SER A 5 -8.69 -24.22 12.95
CA SER A 5 -8.77 -25.62 12.50
C SER A 5 -9.24 -26.59 13.61
N LEU A 6 -8.87 -26.38 14.88
CA LEU A 6 -9.47 -27.11 16.03
C LEU A 6 -10.93 -26.71 16.23
N ALA A 7 -11.31 -25.45 16.00
CA ALA A 7 -12.72 -25.04 16.06
C ALA A 7 -13.55 -25.68 14.93
N ARG A 8 -13.01 -25.77 13.70
CA ARG A 8 -13.63 -26.46 12.56
C ARG A 8 -13.68 -27.99 12.78
N ARG A 9 -12.64 -28.62 13.34
CA ARG A 9 -12.62 -30.05 13.70
C ARG A 9 -13.53 -30.38 14.89
N ALA A 10 -13.64 -29.49 15.89
CA ALA A 10 -14.57 -29.66 17.01
C ALA A 10 -16.05 -29.55 16.57
N ALA A 11 -16.36 -28.71 15.58
CA ALA A 11 -17.72 -28.61 15.04
C ALA A 11 -18.18 -29.89 14.30
N ALA A 12 -17.26 -30.66 13.72
CA ALA A 12 -17.56 -31.92 13.05
C ALA A 12 -17.66 -33.13 14.02
N ALA A 13 -17.15 -33.02 15.25
CA ALA A 13 -17.03 -34.16 16.18
C ALA A 13 -18.14 -34.27 17.25
N VAL A 14 -19.17 -33.39 17.27
CA VAL A 14 -20.21 -33.41 18.33
C VAL A 14 -21.42 -34.32 18.01
N THR A 15 -21.53 -34.91 16.82
CA THR A 15 -22.57 -35.92 16.55
C THR A 15 -22.11 -37.32 16.96
N GLY A 16 -22.04 -37.57 18.28
CA GLY A 16 -21.54 -38.86 18.78
C GLY A 16 -21.76 -39.15 20.25
N GLY A 17 -23.03 -39.24 20.69
CA GLY A 17 -23.46 -40.16 21.74
C GLY A 17 -23.18 -39.83 23.23
N ALA A 18 -24.21 -39.37 23.93
CA ALA A 18 -24.50 -39.80 25.31
C ALA A 18 -25.99 -39.55 25.63
N LEU A 19 -26.78 -40.62 25.56
CA LEU A 19 -28.12 -40.69 26.16
C LEU A 19 -27.97 -40.68 27.68
N VAL A 20 -28.23 -39.53 28.32
CA VAL A 20 -28.55 -39.48 29.75
C VAL A 20 -29.90 -38.79 29.90
N ALA A 21 -30.89 -39.60 30.28
CA ALA A 21 -32.24 -39.16 30.57
C ALA A 21 -32.30 -38.44 31.91
N THR A 22 -32.64 -37.14 31.93
CA THR A 22 -33.47 -36.49 32.96
C THR A 22 -33.73 -35.00 32.61
N GLY A 23 -35.01 -34.62 32.59
CA GLY A 23 -35.47 -33.22 32.72
C GLY A 23 -35.71 -32.44 31.43
N LEU A 24 -36.98 -32.29 31.05
CA LEU A 24 -37.41 -31.32 30.02
C LEU A 24 -37.11 -29.88 30.46
N LEU A 25 -35.97 -29.35 30.01
CA LEU A 25 -35.80 -27.92 29.76
C LEU A 25 -35.65 -27.80 28.25
N ALA A 26 -36.60 -27.11 27.60
CA ALA A 26 -36.48 -26.81 26.18
C ALA A 26 -35.17 -26.01 25.98
N PRO A 27 -34.20 -26.52 25.20
CA PRO A 27 -33.03 -25.72 24.87
C PRO A 27 -33.53 -24.53 24.06
N GLY A 28 -33.37 -23.31 24.61
CA GLY A 28 -33.48 -22.10 23.82
C GLY A 28 -32.52 -22.21 22.63
N PRO A 29 -32.82 -21.59 21.48
CA PRO A 29 -31.91 -21.61 20.34
C PRO A 29 -30.53 -21.15 20.83
N ALA A 30 -29.54 -22.04 20.70
CA ALA A 30 -28.16 -21.66 20.93
C ALA A 30 -27.87 -20.43 20.07
N PRO A 31 -27.23 -19.38 20.59
CA PRO A 31 -26.81 -18.26 19.77
C PRO A 31 -25.98 -18.83 18.63
N GLN A 32 -26.49 -18.72 17.40
CA GLN A 32 -25.70 -19.03 16.22
C GLN A 32 -24.50 -18.10 16.30
N ALA A 33 -23.30 -18.66 16.52
CA ALA A 33 -22.07 -17.93 16.36
C ALA A 33 -22.00 -17.54 14.88
N HIS A 34 -22.47 -16.33 14.56
CA HIS A 34 -22.22 -15.76 13.25
C HIS A 34 -20.71 -15.64 13.12
N ALA A 35 -20.14 -16.35 12.14
CA ALA A 35 -18.77 -16.14 11.74
C ALA A 35 -18.56 -14.64 11.55
N ALA A 36 -17.44 -14.11 12.06
CA ALA A 36 -17.11 -12.70 11.84
C ALA A 36 -17.16 -12.43 10.33
N PRO A 37 -17.77 -11.31 9.89
CA PRO A 37 -17.83 -11.02 8.47
C PRO A 37 -16.42 -10.94 7.90
N VAL A 38 -16.23 -11.56 6.74
CA VAL A 38 -14.98 -11.50 5.98
C VAL A 38 -14.60 -10.05 5.72
N ASN A 39 -13.31 -9.75 5.85
CA ASN A 39 -12.79 -8.43 5.61
C ASN A 39 -12.95 -8.03 4.12
N PRO A 40 -13.59 -6.89 3.78
CA PRO A 40 -13.85 -6.52 2.40
C PRO A 40 -12.58 -6.20 1.61
N GLU A 41 -11.54 -5.64 2.24
CA GLU A 41 -10.23 -5.48 1.62
C GLU A 41 -9.61 -6.85 1.25
N ALA A 42 -9.74 -7.86 2.12
CA ALA A 42 -9.30 -9.22 1.81
C ALA A 42 -10.10 -9.84 0.65
N THR A 43 -11.42 -9.64 0.61
CA THR A 43 -12.26 -10.10 -0.51
C THR A 43 -11.87 -9.43 -1.83
N ALA A 44 -11.59 -8.12 -1.83
CA ALA A 44 -11.17 -7.42 -3.03
C ALA A 44 -9.81 -7.93 -3.53
N ALA A 45 -8.84 -8.13 -2.63
CA ALA A 45 -7.54 -8.69 -2.98
C ALA A 45 -7.63 -10.13 -3.49
N ALA A 46 -8.44 -10.98 -2.84
CA ALA A 46 -8.69 -12.34 -3.29
C ALA A 46 -9.34 -12.39 -4.68
N SER A 47 -10.30 -11.50 -4.95
CA SER A 47 -10.93 -11.39 -6.28
C SER A 47 -9.90 -11.00 -7.35
N TRP A 48 -9.09 -9.98 -7.08
CA TRP A 48 -8.07 -9.54 -8.04
C TRP A 48 -7.04 -10.63 -8.33
N LEU A 49 -6.56 -11.33 -7.30
CA LEU A 49 -5.63 -12.45 -7.44
C LEU A 49 -6.27 -13.61 -8.22
N ALA A 50 -7.53 -13.94 -7.96
CA ALA A 50 -8.23 -14.98 -8.72
C ALA A 50 -8.32 -14.65 -10.22
N ASP A 51 -8.49 -13.37 -10.57
CA ASP A 51 -8.48 -12.92 -11.97
C ASP A 51 -7.09 -13.03 -12.64
N GLN A 52 -6.01 -13.26 -11.89
CA GLN A 52 -4.65 -13.47 -12.42
C GLN A 52 -4.33 -14.95 -12.67
N LEU A 53 -5.20 -15.88 -12.29
CA LEU A 53 -4.98 -17.31 -12.55
C LEU A 53 -5.13 -17.58 -14.06
N ASP A 54 -4.29 -18.47 -14.58
CA ASP A 54 -4.37 -18.90 -15.97
C ASP A 54 -5.49 -19.92 -16.20
N ALA A 55 -5.55 -20.50 -17.40
CA ALA A 55 -6.58 -21.47 -17.77
C ALA A 55 -6.48 -22.79 -16.98
N ASP A 56 -5.32 -23.09 -16.41
CA ASP A 56 -5.08 -24.27 -15.56
C ASP A 56 -5.31 -23.93 -14.07
N GLY A 57 -5.77 -22.72 -13.75
CA GLY A 57 -6.03 -22.28 -12.39
C GLY A 57 -4.76 -22.01 -11.58
N LEU A 58 -3.62 -21.78 -12.25
CA LEU A 58 -2.34 -21.53 -11.61
C LEU A 58 -1.86 -20.11 -11.95
N PHE A 59 -1.00 -19.53 -11.11
CA PHE A 59 -0.33 -18.30 -11.51
C PHE A 59 0.71 -18.58 -12.59
N SER A 60 0.61 -17.84 -13.69
CA SER A 60 1.60 -17.85 -14.76
C SER A 60 1.93 -16.41 -15.20
N TYR A 61 3.21 -16.06 -15.21
CA TYR A 61 3.69 -14.71 -15.56
C TYR A 61 5.07 -14.76 -16.23
N LEU A 62 5.53 -13.62 -16.76
CA LEU A 62 6.92 -13.48 -17.21
C LEU A 62 7.83 -13.33 -15.99
N ASN A 63 8.85 -14.17 -15.88
CA ASN A 63 9.88 -14.02 -14.85
C ASN A 63 10.76 -12.78 -15.14
N TYR A 64 11.71 -12.49 -14.24
CA TYR A 64 12.67 -11.38 -14.39
C TYR A 64 13.55 -11.44 -15.66
N LEU A 65 13.61 -12.58 -16.37
CA LEU A 65 14.26 -12.74 -17.67
C LEU A 65 13.31 -12.56 -18.86
N GLY A 66 12.04 -12.22 -18.60
CA GLY A 66 10.98 -12.10 -19.61
C GLY A 66 10.50 -13.45 -20.14
N GLN A 67 10.73 -14.55 -19.42
CA GLN A 67 10.31 -15.89 -19.84
C GLN A 67 9.02 -16.31 -19.12
N PRO A 68 8.03 -16.88 -19.82
CA PRO A 68 6.84 -17.43 -19.18
C PRO A 68 7.22 -18.50 -18.15
N THR A 69 6.66 -18.39 -16.95
CA THR A 69 6.82 -19.35 -15.86
C THR A 69 5.48 -19.56 -15.18
N THR A 70 5.17 -20.81 -14.86
CA THR A 70 4.07 -21.17 -13.95
C THR A 70 4.64 -21.27 -12.54
N ASP A 71 4.03 -20.55 -11.60
CA ASP A 71 4.49 -20.47 -10.21
C ASP A 71 3.52 -21.14 -9.26
N ILE A 72 3.71 -22.45 -9.11
CA ILE A 72 2.94 -23.29 -8.19
C ILE A 72 3.20 -22.86 -6.73
N GLY A 73 4.40 -22.37 -6.42
CA GLY A 73 4.75 -21.91 -5.08
C GLY A 73 3.93 -20.71 -4.65
N THR A 74 3.77 -19.72 -5.53
CA THR A 74 2.91 -18.56 -5.27
C THR A 74 1.43 -18.91 -5.29
N THR A 75 1.03 -19.89 -6.11
CA THR A 75 -0.35 -20.40 -6.12
C THR A 75 -0.69 -21.02 -4.76
N ILE A 76 0.25 -21.74 -4.14
CA ILE A 76 0.12 -22.25 -2.77
C ILE A 76 0.02 -21.10 -1.75
N ASP A 77 0.83 -20.04 -1.88
CA ASP A 77 0.76 -18.87 -0.97
C ASP A 77 -0.63 -18.21 -1.01
N PHE A 78 -1.22 -18.08 -2.21
CA PHE A 78 -2.58 -17.58 -2.36
C PHE A 78 -3.60 -18.51 -1.71
N GLY A 79 -3.49 -19.83 -1.93
CA GLY A 79 -4.32 -20.82 -1.25
C GLY A 79 -4.25 -20.73 0.27
N LEU A 80 -3.05 -20.62 0.85
CA LEU A 80 -2.85 -20.40 2.29
C LEU A 80 -3.53 -19.12 2.76
N SER A 81 -3.35 -18.00 2.04
CA SER A 81 -4.02 -16.75 2.36
C SER A 81 -5.55 -16.83 2.29
N LEU A 82 -6.11 -17.62 1.38
CA LEU A 82 -7.56 -17.87 1.33
C LEU A 82 -8.06 -18.70 2.52
N VAL A 83 -7.29 -19.68 2.99
CA VAL A 83 -7.59 -20.44 4.22
C VAL A 83 -7.69 -19.50 5.42
N GLU A 84 -6.72 -18.60 5.54
CA GLU A 84 -6.62 -17.69 6.69
C GLU A 84 -7.72 -16.61 6.68
N THR A 85 -7.97 -16.01 5.52
CA THR A 85 -8.92 -14.90 5.38
C THR A 85 -10.37 -15.34 5.21
N ASP A 86 -10.61 -16.58 4.76
CA ASP A 86 -11.93 -17.10 4.34
C ASP A 86 -12.54 -16.26 3.20
N ALA A 87 -11.70 -15.54 2.43
CA ALA A 87 -12.15 -14.46 1.54
C ALA A 87 -12.81 -14.92 0.23
N ALA A 88 -12.47 -16.11 -0.26
CA ALA A 88 -13.01 -16.67 -1.49
C ALA A 88 -13.01 -18.21 -1.43
N PRO A 89 -13.92 -18.84 -0.66
CA PRO A 89 -13.92 -20.29 -0.43
C PRO A 89 -14.11 -21.11 -1.72
N GLU A 90 -14.87 -20.59 -2.69
CA GLU A 90 -15.06 -21.26 -3.99
C GLU A 90 -13.76 -21.27 -4.82
N VAL A 91 -12.99 -20.17 -4.78
CA VAL A 91 -11.69 -20.08 -5.45
C VAL A 91 -10.70 -21.04 -4.78
N LEU A 92 -10.70 -21.14 -3.45
CA LEU A 92 -9.86 -22.10 -2.73
C LEU A 92 -10.18 -23.56 -3.11
N ALA A 93 -11.46 -23.89 -3.25
CA ALA A 93 -11.88 -25.24 -3.65
C ALA A 93 -11.39 -25.59 -5.07
N GLN A 94 -11.46 -24.63 -6.00
CA GLN A 94 -10.94 -24.80 -7.36
C GLN A 94 -9.42 -24.90 -7.37
N LEU A 95 -8.71 -23.97 -6.71
CA LEU A 95 -7.25 -23.99 -6.56
C LEU A 95 -6.73 -25.32 -6.03
N ARG A 96 -7.43 -25.95 -5.07
CA ARG A 96 -7.04 -27.26 -4.58
C ARG A 96 -7.04 -28.31 -5.70
N THR A 97 -8.07 -28.32 -6.54
CA THR A 97 -8.17 -29.27 -7.67
C THR A 97 -7.04 -29.05 -8.67
N ASP A 98 -6.72 -27.80 -8.95
CA ASP A 98 -5.67 -27.42 -9.91
C ASP A 98 -4.27 -27.72 -9.35
N LEU A 99 -4.06 -27.50 -8.04
CA LEU A 99 -2.85 -27.88 -7.33
C LEU A 99 -2.69 -29.40 -7.23
N ASP A 100 -3.76 -30.17 -7.05
CA ASP A 100 -3.70 -31.65 -7.06
C ASP A 100 -3.14 -32.16 -8.40
N ALA A 101 -3.56 -31.55 -9.52
CA ALA A 101 -3.06 -31.89 -10.86
C ALA A 101 -1.59 -31.49 -11.07
N ALA A 102 -1.16 -30.35 -10.53
CA ALA A 102 0.20 -29.84 -10.66
C ALA A 102 1.20 -30.47 -9.67
N LEU A 103 0.70 -31.09 -8.59
CA LEU A 103 1.48 -31.56 -7.45
C LEU A 103 2.65 -32.47 -7.86
N PRO A 104 2.49 -33.52 -8.70
CA PRO A 104 3.60 -34.42 -9.02
C PRO A 104 4.80 -33.70 -9.66
N GLY A 105 4.55 -32.68 -10.49
CA GLY A 105 5.61 -31.87 -11.10
C GLY A 105 6.27 -30.92 -10.11
N TYR A 106 5.49 -30.39 -9.17
CA TYR A 106 5.98 -29.46 -8.14
C TYR A 106 6.94 -30.14 -7.17
N VAL A 107 6.47 -31.23 -6.54
CA VAL A 107 7.23 -31.96 -5.51
C VAL A 107 8.26 -32.92 -6.11
N GLY A 108 8.22 -33.18 -7.41
CA GLY A 108 9.19 -34.05 -8.09
C GLY A 108 9.15 -35.50 -7.60
N ALA A 109 10.18 -36.27 -7.96
CA ALA A 109 10.29 -37.68 -7.61
C ALA A 109 10.57 -37.90 -6.10
N SER A 110 10.21 -39.08 -5.58
CA SER A 110 10.55 -39.48 -4.22
C SER A 110 12.06 -39.43 -3.99
N PHE A 111 12.47 -39.02 -2.78
CA PHE A 111 13.87 -38.88 -2.35
C PHE A 111 14.69 -37.83 -3.12
N ASP A 112 14.06 -36.96 -3.93
CA ASP A 112 14.75 -35.80 -4.49
C ASP A 112 14.95 -34.73 -3.40
N ALA A 113 16.13 -34.74 -2.77
CA ALA A 113 16.48 -33.78 -1.73
C ALA A 113 16.45 -32.31 -2.20
N SER A 114 16.55 -32.04 -3.51
CA SER A 114 16.41 -30.69 -4.04
C SER A 114 14.96 -30.18 -4.02
N LYS A 115 14.00 -31.07 -3.79
CA LYS A 115 12.56 -30.79 -3.72
C LYS A 115 12.01 -30.82 -2.29
N ALA A 116 12.84 -31.00 -1.27
CA ALA A 116 12.41 -31.08 0.12
C ALA A 116 11.58 -29.86 0.56
N GLY A 117 12.01 -28.63 0.20
CA GLY A 117 11.25 -27.40 0.48
C GLY A 117 9.90 -27.34 -0.26
N ALA A 118 9.82 -27.84 -1.50
CA ALA A 118 8.57 -27.93 -2.24
C ALA A 118 7.60 -28.95 -1.62
N VAL A 119 8.12 -30.10 -1.15
CA VAL A 119 7.35 -31.09 -0.38
C VAL A 119 6.82 -30.47 0.91
N ALA A 120 7.66 -29.77 1.67
CA ALA A 120 7.27 -29.11 2.91
C ALA A 120 6.19 -28.05 2.68
N LYS A 121 6.34 -27.19 1.66
CA LYS A 121 5.34 -26.16 1.32
C LYS A 121 4.00 -26.77 0.91
N ALA A 122 4.02 -27.80 0.06
CA ALA A 122 2.82 -28.50 -0.36
C ALA A 122 2.13 -29.17 0.85
N ALA A 123 2.88 -29.91 1.67
CA ALA A 123 2.34 -30.55 2.86
C ALA A 123 1.72 -29.54 3.84
N PHE A 124 2.35 -28.36 4.01
CA PHE A 124 1.82 -27.30 4.84
C PHE A 124 0.49 -26.75 4.34
N PHE A 125 0.35 -26.53 3.04
CA PHE A 125 -0.93 -26.14 2.45
C PHE A 125 -2.00 -27.23 2.57
N TYR A 126 -1.66 -28.47 2.24
CA TYR A 126 -2.61 -29.57 2.30
C TYR A 126 -3.06 -29.88 3.75
N ASP A 127 -2.19 -29.71 4.74
CA ASP A 127 -2.57 -29.75 6.16
C ASP A 127 -3.53 -28.59 6.51
N ALA A 128 -3.23 -27.37 6.05
CA ALA A 128 -4.04 -26.18 6.32
C ALA A 128 -5.48 -26.30 5.76
N VAL A 129 -5.65 -26.93 4.59
CA VAL A 129 -6.98 -27.22 4.02
C VAL A 129 -7.59 -28.52 4.58
N GLY A 130 -6.90 -29.23 5.46
CA GLY A 130 -7.37 -30.45 6.12
C GLY A 130 -7.45 -31.67 5.21
N ALA A 131 -6.55 -31.79 4.24
CA ALA A 131 -6.40 -33.00 3.43
C ALA A 131 -5.75 -34.14 4.24
N ASP A 132 -5.92 -35.37 3.74
CA ASP A 132 -5.19 -36.54 4.23
C ASP A 132 -3.79 -36.53 3.60
N LEU A 133 -2.76 -36.33 4.41
CA LEU A 133 -1.38 -36.19 3.91
C LEU A 133 -0.76 -37.52 3.48
N ASP A 134 -1.37 -38.65 3.84
CA ASP A 134 -0.92 -39.98 3.40
C ASP A 134 -1.34 -40.26 1.94
N ASP A 135 -2.32 -39.51 1.40
CA ASP A 135 -2.80 -39.62 0.03
C ASP A 135 -3.32 -38.28 -0.52
N VAL A 136 -2.40 -37.44 -1.01
CA VAL A 136 -2.73 -36.25 -1.78
C VAL A 136 -2.45 -36.51 -3.25
N ALA A 137 -3.51 -36.67 -4.05
CA ALA A 137 -3.40 -37.00 -5.47
C ALA A 137 -2.52 -38.24 -5.76
N GLY A 138 -2.56 -39.26 -4.89
CA GLY A 138 -1.74 -40.46 -4.98
C GLY A 138 -0.31 -40.30 -4.44
N ILE A 139 -0.01 -39.21 -3.75
CA ILE A 139 1.30 -38.92 -3.14
C ILE A 139 1.16 -38.86 -1.63
N ASP A 140 1.94 -39.69 -0.95
CA ASP A 140 2.15 -39.63 0.50
C ASP A 140 3.10 -38.47 0.83
N LEU A 141 2.55 -37.29 1.10
CA LEU A 141 3.32 -36.11 1.46
C LEU A 141 3.86 -36.21 2.90
N ALA A 142 3.16 -36.90 3.80
CA ALA A 142 3.61 -37.10 5.18
C ALA A 142 4.92 -37.89 5.23
N GLN A 143 4.96 -39.05 4.58
CA GLN A 143 6.15 -39.90 4.49
C GLN A 143 7.28 -39.19 3.75
N ARG A 144 6.98 -38.55 2.60
CA ARG A 144 8.00 -37.83 1.83
C ARG A 144 8.63 -36.68 2.61
N LEU A 145 7.84 -35.98 3.42
CA LEU A 145 8.34 -34.91 4.27
C LEU A 145 9.24 -35.47 5.37
N ALA A 146 8.82 -36.54 6.04
CA ALA A 146 9.63 -37.21 7.05
C ALA A 146 10.95 -37.75 6.48
N ASP A 147 10.91 -38.41 5.32
CA ASP A 147 12.09 -38.92 4.62
C ASP A 147 13.06 -37.82 4.16
N SER A 148 12.57 -36.57 4.07
CA SER A 148 13.38 -35.42 3.70
C SER A 148 14.12 -34.81 4.89
N VAL A 149 13.86 -35.25 6.12
CA VAL A 149 14.55 -34.79 7.32
C VAL A 149 15.77 -35.69 7.59
N ASP A 150 16.94 -35.09 7.75
CA ASP A 150 18.14 -35.81 8.16
C ASP A 150 17.99 -36.32 9.60
N ASP A 151 18.14 -37.63 9.77
CA ASP A 151 17.95 -38.33 11.04
C ASP A 151 18.91 -37.90 12.16
N THR A 152 20.04 -37.31 11.80
CA THR A 152 21.11 -36.91 12.72
C THR A 152 21.01 -35.44 13.08
N THR A 153 20.81 -34.57 12.09
CA THR A 153 20.81 -33.11 12.28
C THR A 153 19.41 -32.54 12.47
N GLY A 154 18.37 -33.18 11.92
CA GLY A 154 17.01 -32.61 11.85
C GLY A 154 16.82 -31.65 10.68
N GLN A 155 17.80 -31.52 9.79
CA GLN A 155 17.77 -30.63 8.64
C GLN A 155 16.87 -31.16 7.54
N LEU A 156 16.02 -30.29 6.99
CA LEU A 156 15.25 -30.58 5.80
C LEU A 156 16.12 -30.48 4.53
N GLY A 157 16.16 -31.56 3.75
CA GLY A 157 16.87 -31.59 2.47
C GLY A 157 18.38 -31.39 2.62
N ALA A 158 19.01 -30.90 1.55
CA ALA A 158 20.47 -30.80 1.46
C ALA A 158 21.03 -29.37 1.68
N PHE A 159 20.17 -28.40 1.95
CA PHE A 159 20.53 -26.98 2.03
C PHE A 159 19.89 -26.32 3.26
N ASP A 160 20.50 -25.24 3.75
CA ASP A 160 19.93 -24.43 4.83
C ASP A 160 18.79 -23.57 4.27
N ASP A 161 17.61 -24.18 4.16
CA ASP A 161 16.36 -23.54 3.74
C ASP A 161 15.44 -23.34 4.95
N THR A 162 15.54 -22.16 5.55
CA THR A 162 14.74 -21.79 6.73
C THR A 162 13.23 -21.83 6.47
N TYR A 163 12.77 -21.51 5.24
CA TYR A 163 11.35 -21.51 4.91
C TYR A 163 10.82 -22.93 4.82
N GLY A 164 11.54 -23.77 4.06
CA GLY A 164 11.28 -25.21 4.01
C GLY A 164 11.27 -25.83 5.41
N GLN A 165 12.28 -25.55 6.21
CA GLN A 165 12.39 -26.05 7.58
C GLN A 165 11.20 -25.61 8.45
N ALA A 166 10.76 -24.35 8.37
CA ALA A 166 9.61 -23.86 9.11
C ALA A 166 8.30 -24.58 8.72
N TRP A 167 8.03 -24.76 7.43
CA TRP A 167 6.87 -25.51 6.97
C TRP A 167 6.93 -26.97 7.41
N ALA A 168 8.10 -27.61 7.31
CA ALA A 168 8.30 -28.98 7.76
C ALA A 168 8.03 -29.14 9.25
N VAL A 169 8.58 -28.26 10.09
CA VAL A 169 8.36 -28.25 11.54
C VAL A 169 6.87 -28.13 11.88
N SER A 170 6.15 -27.23 11.20
CA SER A 170 4.73 -27.05 11.44
C SER A 170 3.94 -28.34 11.16
N VAL A 171 4.17 -28.97 10.00
CA VAL A 171 3.44 -30.18 9.59
C VAL A 171 3.83 -31.38 10.45
N LEU A 172 5.14 -31.63 10.64
CA LEU A 172 5.64 -32.76 11.42
C LEU A 172 5.15 -32.71 12.87
N HIS A 173 5.09 -31.51 13.47
CA HIS A 173 4.49 -31.33 14.78
C HIS A 173 3.00 -31.68 14.79
N GLY A 174 2.23 -31.20 13.81
CA GLY A 174 0.80 -31.50 13.67
C GLY A 174 0.50 -32.98 13.48
N LEU A 175 1.38 -33.70 12.78
CA LEU A 175 1.32 -35.16 12.57
C LEU A 175 1.82 -35.98 13.76
N ALA A 176 2.40 -35.34 14.80
CA ALA A 176 3.13 -36.02 15.87
C ALA A 176 4.22 -36.97 15.34
N SER A 177 4.91 -36.56 14.26
CA SER A 177 5.96 -37.33 13.63
C SER A 177 7.16 -37.53 14.58
N PRO A 178 7.84 -38.70 14.55
CA PRO A 178 9.09 -38.92 15.27
C PRO A 178 10.19 -37.89 14.94
N GLU A 179 10.17 -37.32 13.74
CA GLU A 179 11.17 -36.33 13.30
C GLU A 179 10.90 -34.91 13.83
N ALA A 180 9.71 -34.65 14.38
CA ALA A 180 9.29 -33.31 14.77
C ALA A 180 10.26 -32.66 15.77
N ALA A 181 10.72 -33.39 16.79
CA ALA A 181 11.61 -32.85 17.81
C ALA A 181 12.99 -32.47 17.25
N LYS A 182 13.55 -33.28 16.34
CA LYS A 182 14.82 -32.98 15.68
C LYS A 182 14.67 -31.78 14.75
N ALA A 183 13.63 -31.77 13.92
CA ALA A 183 13.35 -30.68 13.00
C ALA A 183 13.12 -29.34 13.72
N THR A 184 12.41 -29.33 14.86
CA THR A 184 12.22 -28.13 15.69
C THR A 184 13.55 -27.67 16.29
N THR A 185 14.38 -28.60 16.77
CA THR A 185 15.70 -28.28 17.33
C THR A 185 16.59 -27.62 16.27
N GLU A 186 16.60 -28.18 15.06
CA GLU A 186 17.34 -27.61 13.92
C GLU A 186 16.81 -26.23 13.53
N LEU A 187 15.49 -26.03 13.44
CA LEU A 187 14.91 -24.72 13.16
C LEU A 187 15.32 -23.66 14.19
N ILE A 188 15.32 -24.01 15.48
CA ILE A 188 15.85 -23.12 16.54
C ILE A 188 17.35 -22.88 16.35
N GLY A 189 18.10 -23.92 15.97
CA GLY A 189 19.54 -23.84 15.68
C GLY A 189 19.90 -22.91 14.50
N GLN A 190 18.99 -22.76 13.53
CA GLN A 190 19.15 -21.86 12.37
C GLN A 190 18.97 -20.36 12.71
N GLN A 191 18.65 -20.01 13.96
CA GLN A 191 18.43 -18.62 14.36
C GLN A 191 19.72 -17.79 14.18
N CYS A 192 19.62 -16.67 13.45
CA CYS A 192 20.71 -15.73 13.25
C CYS A 192 21.11 -15.02 14.56
N PRO A 193 22.34 -14.47 14.63
CA PRO A 193 22.68 -13.47 15.66
C PRO A 193 21.67 -12.32 15.65
N GLY A 194 21.11 -11.99 16.81
CA GLY A 194 20.00 -11.04 16.93
C GLY A 194 18.62 -11.69 17.03
N ALA A 195 18.59 -13.02 17.13
CA ALA A 195 17.43 -13.82 17.51
C ALA A 195 16.25 -13.80 16.51
N ALA A 196 16.59 -13.75 15.21
CA ALA A 196 15.67 -13.79 14.09
C ALA A 196 16.15 -14.76 13.00
N TRP A 197 15.32 -15.06 12.02
CA TRP A 197 15.61 -16.02 10.96
C TRP A 197 15.74 -15.32 9.61
N GLY A 198 16.42 -15.98 8.67
CA GLY A 198 16.54 -15.47 7.32
C GLY A 198 17.35 -16.41 6.45
N TYR A 199 18.26 -15.85 5.67
CA TYR A 199 19.03 -16.59 4.68
C TYR A 199 20.50 -16.65 5.06
N THR A 200 21.12 -17.80 4.85
CA THR A 200 22.56 -17.97 5.00
C THR A 200 23.23 -17.93 3.63
N TYR A 201 24.09 -16.94 3.41
CA TYR A 201 24.90 -16.84 2.19
C TYR A 201 26.38 -16.72 2.55
N ASN A 202 27.22 -17.61 2.00
CA ASN A 202 28.65 -17.72 2.34
C ASN A 202 28.93 -17.80 3.85
N GLY A 203 28.06 -18.51 4.59
CA GLY A 203 28.16 -18.66 6.04
C GLY A 203 27.74 -17.44 6.86
N VAL A 204 27.18 -16.41 6.22
CA VAL A 204 26.65 -15.21 6.90
C VAL A 204 25.13 -15.28 6.92
N CYS A 205 24.57 -15.33 8.14
CA CYS A 205 23.13 -15.28 8.37
C CYS A 205 22.63 -13.84 8.25
N THR A 206 21.67 -13.59 7.37
CA THR A 206 20.99 -12.29 7.20
C THR A 206 19.54 -12.47 7.61
N SER A 207 19.15 -11.89 8.74
CA SER A 207 17.78 -11.92 9.22
C SER A 207 16.83 -11.23 8.25
N SER A 208 15.65 -11.82 8.07
CA SER A 208 14.56 -11.31 7.25
C SER A 208 13.23 -11.39 8.00
N ALA A 209 12.37 -10.40 7.79
CA ALA A 209 11.03 -10.35 8.37
C ALA A 209 10.19 -11.58 7.95
N ASP A 210 10.30 -11.97 6.69
CA ASP A 210 9.58 -13.08 6.05
C ASP A 210 9.88 -14.44 6.70
N ALA A 211 11.16 -14.84 6.76
CA ALA A 211 11.55 -16.11 7.39
C ALA A 211 11.20 -16.11 8.88
N THR A 212 11.39 -14.98 9.56
CA THR A 212 11.05 -14.86 10.98
C THR A 212 9.55 -15.02 11.20
N ALA A 213 8.71 -14.46 10.33
CA ALA A 213 7.26 -14.62 10.40
C ALA A 213 6.83 -16.08 10.23
N TYR A 214 7.34 -16.79 9.21
CA TYR A 214 7.04 -18.21 9.02
C TYR A 214 7.55 -19.09 10.17
N THR A 215 8.75 -18.81 10.70
CA THR A 215 9.26 -19.54 11.87
C THR A 215 8.40 -19.32 13.11
N VAL A 216 7.95 -18.09 13.37
CA VAL A 216 7.00 -17.80 14.47
C VAL A 216 5.73 -18.61 14.28
N LEU A 217 5.13 -18.60 13.09
CA LEU A 217 3.92 -19.38 12.78
C LEU A 217 4.11 -20.88 13.02
N ALA A 218 5.25 -21.44 12.61
CA ALA A 218 5.58 -22.86 12.79
C ALA A 218 5.81 -23.26 14.26
N LEU A 219 6.39 -22.36 15.06
CA LEU A 219 6.74 -22.61 16.45
C LEU A 219 5.59 -22.32 17.43
N LEU A 220 4.67 -21.41 17.10
CA LEU A 220 3.55 -21.02 17.98
C LEU A 220 2.75 -22.19 18.58
N PRO A 221 2.41 -23.27 17.84
CA PRO A 221 1.74 -24.45 18.41
C PRO A 221 2.55 -25.18 19.49
N GLN A 222 3.88 -25.04 19.46
CA GLN A 222 4.84 -25.71 20.33
C GLN A 222 5.25 -24.88 21.55
N LYS A 223 4.66 -23.70 21.74
CA LYS A 223 5.04 -22.71 22.77
C LYS A 223 4.99 -23.19 24.24
N THR A 224 4.50 -24.39 24.51
CA THR A 224 4.58 -25.00 25.85
C THR A 224 5.98 -25.51 26.17
N ASP A 225 6.82 -25.75 25.17
CA ASP A 225 8.25 -25.99 25.35
C ASP A 225 8.96 -24.67 25.70
N PRO A 226 9.69 -24.57 26.82
CA PRO A 226 10.38 -23.34 27.22
C PRO A 226 11.41 -22.82 26.22
N ALA A 227 12.12 -23.69 25.50
CA ALA A 227 13.10 -23.28 24.50
C ALA A 227 12.41 -22.66 23.28
N VAL A 228 11.31 -23.28 22.86
CA VAL A 228 10.45 -22.75 21.78
C VAL A 228 9.83 -21.41 22.18
N ALA A 229 9.30 -21.30 23.39
CA ALA A 229 8.71 -20.06 23.90
C ALA A 229 9.73 -18.91 23.89
N THR A 230 10.95 -19.18 24.37
CA THR A 230 12.04 -18.19 24.36
C THR A 230 12.38 -17.76 22.93
N ALA A 231 12.49 -18.71 22.00
CA ALA A 231 12.76 -18.43 20.59
C ALA A 231 11.67 -17.57 19.95
N ILE A 232 10.39 -17.81 20.27
CA ILE A 232 9.25 -17.00 19.80
C ILE A 232 9.30 -15.59 20.38
N ASP A 233 9.51 -15.44 21.70
CA ASP A 233 9.52 -14.14 22.36
C ASP A 233 10.65 -13.24 21.82
N ASP A 234 11.81 -13.83 21.57
CA ASP A 234 12.95 -13.14 20.96
C ASP A 234 12.64 -12.73 19.50
N ALA A 235 12.01 -13.61 18.71
CA ALA A 235 11.61 -13.34 17.34
C ALA A 235 10.61 -12.17 17.25
N ILE A 236 9.60 -12.19 18.13
CA ILE A 236 8.59 -11.14 18.24
C ILE A 236 9.27 -9.82 18.60
N THR A 237 10.14 -9.82 19.60
CA THR A 237 10.90 -8.62 20.00
C THR A 237 11.71 -8.06 18.82
N TRP A 238 12.34 -8.92 18.02
CA TRP A 238 13.06 -8.49 16.83
C TRP A 238 12.12 -7.90 15.77
N LEU A 239 11.00 -8.55 15.44
CA LEU A 239 10.00 -8.05 14.49
C LEU A 239 9.44 -6.69 14.93
N GLU A 240 9.06 -6.54 16.20
CA GLU A 240 8.60 -5.26 16.73
C GLU A 240 9.62 -4.13 16.58
N GLY A 241 10.91 -4.46 16.69
CA GLY A 241 12.03 -3.56 16.47
C GLY A 241 12.27 -3.20 15.00
N GLN A 242 11.88 -4.07 14.07
CA GLN A 242 11.96 -3.80 12.63
C GLN A 242 10.76 -3.03 12.09
N GLN A 243 9.62 -3.06 12.79
CA GLN A 243 8.42 -2.36 12.34
C GLN A 243 8.67 -0.86 12.26
N ARG A 244 8.44 -0.30 11.07
CA ARG A 244 8.70 1.10 10.80
C ARG A 244 7.57 1.98 11.33
N ALA A 245 7.83 3.29 11.40
CA ALA A 245 6.85 4.27 11.87
C ALA A 245 5.59 4.35 10.99
N ASP A 246 5.66 3.89 9.74
CA ASP A 246 4.50 3.76 8.84
C ASP A 246 3.72 2.46 9.05
N GLY A 247 4.21 1.54 9.90
CA GLY A 247 3.60 0.24 10.20
C GLY A 247 4.14 -0.91 9.35
N GLY A 248 4.87 -0.62 8.28
CA GLY A 248 5.40 -1.63 7.36
C GLY A 248 6.75 -2.20 7.76
N PHE A 249 7.15 -3.25 7.05
CA PHE A 249 8.41 -3.98 7.14
C PHE A 249 9.12 -3.91 5.79
N GLY A 250 10.45 -3.74 5.81
CA GLY A 250 11.21 -3.63 4.56
C GLY A 250 11.69 -4.96 4.01
N ASP A 251 12.16 -4.92 2.77
CA ASP A 251 12.86 -6.03 2.10
C ASP A 251 14.21 -6.30 2.81
N TRP A 252 14.59 -7.58 2.94
CA TRP A 252 15.84 -8.02 3.55
C TRP A 252 16.67 -8.96 2.65
N GLY A 253 16.72 -8.70 1.34
CA GLY A 253 17.65 -9.36 0.42
C GLY A 253 19.11 -8.88 0.50
N VAL A 254 20.02 -9.59 -0.18
CA VAL A 254 21.50 -9.35 -0.21
C VAL A 254 21.91 -7.93 -0.68
N ASN A 255 20.96 -7.16 -1.24
CA ASN A 255 21.14 -5.77 -1.67
C ASN A 255 20.11 -4.80 -1.07
N SER A 256 19.26 -5.25 -0.14
CA SER A 256 18.30 -4.39 0.53
C SER A 256 18.88 -3.80 1.81
N THR A 257 18.41 -2.62 2.16
CA THR A 257 18.80 -1.91 3.38
C THR A 257 17.70 -1.95 4.45
N GLY A 258 16.57 -2.60 4.18
CA GLY A 258 15.37 -2.54 5.03
C GLY A 258 14.78 -1.13 5.14
N THR A 259 15.17 -0.20 4.26
CA THR A 259 14.84 1.24 4.40
C THR A 259 13.52 1.64 3.77
N THR A 260 12.90 0.76 3.00
CA THR A 260 11.58 0.94 2.38
C THR A 260 10.71 -0.23 2.75
N SER A 261 9.51 0.05 3.28
CA SER A 261 8.50 -0.96 3.55
C SER A 261 8.01 -1.58 2.25
N GLU A 262 7.73 -2.88 2.25
CA GLU A 262 7.16 -3.61 1.13
C GLU A 262 6.00 -4.52 1.60
N ILE A 263 5.20 -5.06 0.70
CA ILE A 263 3.94 -5.72 1.04
C ILE A 263 4.04 -7.20 1.44
N ASN A 264 4.99 -7.97 0.90
CA ASN A 264 5.13 -9.40 1.15
C ASN A 264 5.43 -9.70 2.63
N GLY A 265 6.53 -9.17 3.14
CA GLY A 265 6.99 -9.27 4.51
C GLY A 265 6.04 -8.53 5.45
N THR A 266 5.50 -7.36 5.06
CA THR A 266 4.53 -6.67 5.92
C THR A 266 3.27 -7.51 6.17
N GLY A 267 2.72 -8.15 5.13
CA GLY A 267 1.52 -8.98 5.29
C GLY A 267 1.79 -10.30 6.02
N LEU A 268 2.91 -10.97 5.74
CA LEU A 268 3.34 -12.16 6.48
C LEU A 268 3.58 -11.86 7.97
N VAL A 269 4.23 -10.74 8.28
CA VAL A 269 4.45 -10.32 9.67
C VAL A 269 3.13 -9.91 10.35
N ALA A 270 2.22 -9.24 9.63
CA ALA A 270 0.88 -8.98 10.17
C ALA A 270 0.18 -10.28 10.57
N TRP A 271 0.32 -11.33 9.75
CA TRP A 271 -0.22 -12.66 10.06
C TRP A 271 0.44 -13.29 11.28
N ALA A 272 1.77 -13.37 11.31
CA ALA A 272 2.52 -13.99 12.41
C ALA A 272 2.29 -13.28 13.75
N LEU A 273 2.38 -11.95 13.78
CA LEU A 273 2.11 -11.15 14.98
C LEU A 273 0.65 -11.27 15.42
N GLY A 274 -0.29 -11.34 14.48
CA GLY A 274 -1.69 -11.54 14.76
C GLY A 274 -1.96 -12.88 15.44
N GLU A 275 -1.39 -13.97 14.92
CA GLU A 275 -1.47 -15.31 15.52
C GLU A 275 -0.76 -15.41 16.87
N ALA A 276 0.33 -14.65 17.06
CA ALA A 276 1.04 -14.56 18.33
C ALA A 276 0.28 -13.75 19.40
N GLY A 277 -0.73 -12.98 19.02
CA GLY A 277 -1.51 -12.12 19.92
C GLY A 277 -1.03 -10.66 20.00
N GLU A 278 -0.02 -10.29 19.21
CA GLU A 278 0.57 -8.94 19.13
C GLU A 278 -0.30 -7.98 18.32
N THR A 279 -1.51 -7.76 18.84
CA THR A 279 -2.66 -7.18 18.12
C THR A 279 -2.36 -5.79 17.56
N GLN A 280 -1.74 -4.89 18.34
CA GLN A 280 -1.49 -3.52 17.89
C GLN A 280 -0.50 -3.48 16.72
N ARG A 281 0.54 -4.30 16.77
CA ARG A 281 1.58 -4.39 15.76
C ARG A 281 1.06 -5.02 14.48
N ALA A 282 0.31 -6.12 14.61
CA ALA A 282 -0.38 -6.76 13.51
C ALA A 282 -1.35 -5.81 12.80
N GLN A 283 -2.16 -5.06 13.56
CA GLN A 283 -3.09 -4.07 13.03
C GLN A 283 -2.40 -2.93 12.27
N ALA A 284 -1.25 -2.45 12.76
CA ALA A 284 -0.46 -1.43 12.08
C ALA A 284 0.09 -1.94 10.74
N ALA A 285 0.63 -3.17 10.71
CA ALA A 285 1.11 -3.81 9.49
C ALA A 285 -0.04 -4.07 8.49
N ALA A 286 -1.16 -4.63 8.95
CA ALA A 286 -2.34 -4.85 8.12
C ALA A 286 -2.91 -3.54 7.55
N THR A 287 -2.90 -2.45 8.33
CA THR A 287 -3.30 -1.11 7.85
C THR A 287 -2.36 -0.63 6.73
N TRP A 288 -1.05 -0.85 6.88
CA TRP A 288 -0.09 -0.53 5.82
C TRP A 288 -0.37 -1.32 4.54
N VAL A 289 -0.66 -2.63 4.63
CA VAL A 289 -1.05 -3.46 3.47
C VAL A 289 -2.32 -2.90 2.80
N ALA A 290 -3.35 -2.59 3.59
CA ALA A 290 -4.62 -2.08 3.07
C ALA A 290 -4.50 -0.67 2.45
N ASP A 291 -3.56 0.16 2.91
CA ASP A 291 -3.30 1.46 2.30
C ASP A 291 -2.57 1.32 0.94
N HIS A 292 -1.89 0.19 0.69
CA HIS A 292 -1.27 -0.14 -0.60
C HIS A 292 -2.20 -0.94 -1.54
N GLN A 293 -3.47 -1.10 -1.18
CA GLN A 293 -4.48 -1.69 -2.05
C GLN A 293 -5.06 -0.68 -3.03
N ILE A 294 -5.06 -1.03 -4.33
CA ILE A 294 -5.77 -0.28 -5.35
C ILE A 294 -7.27 -0.31 -5.06
N SER A 295 -7.85 0.86 -4.80
CA SER A 295 -9.25 1.00 -4.40
C SER A 295 -9.90 2.20 -5.09
N GLU A 296 -11.22 2.18 -5.20
CA GLU A 296 -11.98 3.30 -5.76
C GLU A 296 -11.95 4.50 -4.80
N VAL A 297 -11.67 5.69 -5.34
CA VAL A 297 -11.84 6.95 -4.63
C VAL A 297 -13.11 7.64 -5.10
N ALA A 298 -14.04 7.84 -4.17
CA ALA A 298 -15.34 8.45 -4.45
C ALA A 298 -15.22 9.82 -5.16
N GLY A 299 -15.81 9.90 -6.36
CA GLY A 299 -15.76 11.10 -7.22
C GLY A 299 -14.48 11.23 -8.06
N CYS A 300 -13.58 10.23 -8.02
CA CYS A 300 -12.42 10.09 -8.89
C CYS A 300 -12.51 8.83 -9.77
N GLY A 301 -13.10 7.76 -9.26
CA GLY A 301 -13.04 6.42 -9.86
C GLY A 301 -11.84 5.64 -9.33
N VAL A 302 -11.29 4.74 -10.14
CA VAL A 302 -10.16 3.87 -9.78
C VAL A 302 -8.84 4.47 -10.30
N PRO A 303 -7.75 4.51 -9.50
CA PRO A 303 -6.46 5.05 -9.94
C PRO A 303 -5.81 4.26 -11.07
N VAL A 304 -6.03 2.95 -11.11
CA VAL A 304 -5.57 2.03 -12.16
C VAL A 304 -6.80 1.24 -12.64
N PRO A 305 -7.39 1.57 -13.80
CA PRO A 305 -8.63 0.93 -14.25
C PRO A 305 -8.48 -0.59 -14.39
N GLY A 306 -9.42 -1.36 -13.86
CA GLY A 306 -9.40 -2.83 -13.90
C GLY A 306 -8.70 -3.50 -12.72
N GLU A 307 -7.88 -2.75 -11.97
CA GLU A 307 -6.97 -3.35 -10.96
C GLU A 307 -7.49 -3.19 -9.52
N VAL A 308 -8.81 -3.07 -9.30
CA VAL A 308 -9.36 -2.94 -7.94
C VAL A 308 -9.05 -4.21 -7.15
N GLY A 309 -8.46 -4.05 -5.97
CA GLY A 309 -8.06 -5.15 -5.10
C GLY A 309 -6.56 -5.46 -5.17
N ALA A 310 -5.87 -5.07 -6.25
CA ALA A 310 -4.44 -5.29 -6.41
C ALA A 310 -3.63 -4.72 -5.23
N LEU A 311 -2.71 -5.52 -4.71
CA LEU A 311 -1.84 -5.17 -3.59
C LEU A 311 -0.47 -4.77 -4.13
N ALA A 312 -0.12 -3.49 -4.01
CA ALA A 312 1.12 -2.97 -4.57
C ALA A 312 2.31 -3.27 -3.66
N TYR A 313 3.44 -3.66 -4.26
CA TYR A 313 4.68 -3.93 -3.53
C TYR A 313 5.09 -2.77 -2.61
N ASP A 314 5.07 -1.54 -3.14
CA ASP A 314 5.40 -0.34 -2.39
C ASP A 314 4.73 0.93 -2.98
N ASP A 315 5.03 2.06 -2.34
CA ASP A 315 4.67 3.42 -2.73
C ASP A 315 5.02 3.78 -4.19
N GLN A 316 6.11 3.21 -4.71
CA GLN A 316 6.62 3.50 -6.04
C GLN A 316 5.88 2.67 -7.10
N ASN A 317 5.58 1.40 -6.80
CA ASN A 317 4.80 0.54 -7.67
C ASN A 317 3.39 1.11 -7.93
N ILE A 318 2.73 1.71 -6.93
CA ILE A 318 1.43 2.39 -7.14
C ILE A 318 1.60 3.59 -8.08
N LYS A 319 2.64 4.41 -7.89
CA LYS A 319 2.90 5.60 -8.73
C LYS A 319 3.16 5.21 -10.18
N ASP A 320 3.90 4.13 -10.39
CA ASP A 320 4.19 3.61 -11.73
C ASP A 320 2.95 2.99 -12.36
N ALA A 321 2.16 2.20 -11.62
CA ALA A 321 0.90 1.63 -12.12
C ALA A 321 -0.13 2.68 -12.50
N ILE A 322 -0.25 3.78 -11.75
CA ILE A 322 -1.09 4.93 -12.12
C ILE A 322 -0.69 5.53 -13.48
N LYS A 323 0.60 5.49 -13.81
CA LYS A 323 1.13 6.12 -15.02
C LYS A 323 1.12 5.19 -16.22
N PHE A 324 1.39 3.91 -15.99
CA PHE A 324 1.69 2.93 -17.03
C PHE A 324 0.73 1.74 -17.08
N GLY A 325 -0.16 1.59 -16.09
CA GLY A 325 -0.87 0.34 -15.83
C GLY A 325 0.03 -0.69 -15.15
N ILE A 326 -0.52 -1.86 -14.85
CA ILE A 326 0.26 -3.04 -14.46
C ILE A 326 0.59 -3.79 -15.76
N ALA A 327 1.85 -3.75 -16.18
CA ALA A 327 2.28 -4.47 -17.39
C ALA A 327 2.50 -5.96 -17.09
N ASP A 328 2.41 -6.82 -18.11
CA ASP A 328 2.68 -8.26 -17.99
C ASP A 328 4.06 -8.55 -17.38
N THR A 329 5.05 -7.69 -17.64
CA THR A 329 6.41 -7.79 -17.06
C THR A 329 6.48 -7.42 -15.59
N ASP A 330 5.50 -6.69 -15.07
CA ASP A 330 5.40 -6.30 -13.68
C ASP A 330 4.45 -7.22 -12.90
N GLN A 331 3.60 -7.99 -13.60
CA GLN A 331 2.56 -8.84 -13.01
C GLN A 331 3.13 -9.80 -11.96
N GLN A 332 4.31 -10.37 -12.20
CA GLN A 332 5.02 -11.23 -11.24
C GLN A 332 5.10 -10.57 -9.85
N THR A 333 5.53 -9.31 -9.77
CA THR A 333 5.70 -8.59 -8.51
C THR A 333 4.38 -8.43 -7.77
N TRP A 334 3.31 -8.06 -8.48
CA TRP A 334 1.99 -7.85 -7.87
C TRP A 334 1.34 -9.16 -7.40
N VAL A 335 1.49 -10.24 -8.18
CA VAL A 335 0.93 -11.55 -7.86
C VAL A 335 1.63 -12.17 -6.66
N ILE A 336 2.98 -12.24 -6.67
CA ILE A 336 3.74 -12.81 -5.54
C ILE A 336 3.44 -12.05 -4.26
N ALA A 337 3.58 -10.72 -4.31
CA ALA A 337 3.47 -9.91 -3.12
C ALA A 337 2.02 -9.88 -2.60
N GLY A 338 1.02 -9.85 -3.48
CA GLY A 338 -0.38 -9.94 -3.10
C GLY A 338 -0.76 -11.29 -2.49
N ALA A 339 -0.31 -12.39 -3.09
CA ALA A 339 -0.59 -13.75 -2.61
C ALA A 339 -0.08 -13.99 -1.19
N GLN A 340 1.12 -13.51 -0.88
CA GLN A 340 1.74 -13.64 0.44
C GLN A 340 1.16 -12.65 1.46
N ALA A 341 0.81 -11.45 1.03
CA ALA A 341 0.34 -10.41 1.94
C ALA A 341 -1.13 -10.56 2.36
N LEU A 342 -1.95 -11.23 1.54
CA LEU A 342 -3.40 -11.34 1.72
C LEU A 342 -3.78 -11.87 3.12
N ALA A 343 -3.09 -12.89 3.63
CA ALA A 343 -3.33 -13.44 4.96
C ALA A 343 -3.31 -12.36 6.07
N GLY A 344 -2.44 -11.36 5.95
CA GLY A 344 -2.31 -10.27 6.91
C GLY A 344 -3.56 -9.38 7.03
N LEU A 345 -4.37 -9.27 5.97
CA LEU A 345 -5.58 -8.44 5.96
C LEU A 345 -6.67 -8.94 6.93
N GLN A 346 -6.58 -10.18 7.42
CA GLN A 346 -7.52 -10.66 8.45
C GLN A 346 -7.39 -9.88 9.77
N TYR A 347 -6.24 -9.24 10.02
CA TYR A 347 -5.98 -8.42 11.20
C TYR A 347 -6.18 -6.93 10.96
N LEU A 348 -6.70 -6.53 9.79
CA LEU A 348 -6.97 -5.12 9.48
C LEU A 348 -8.06 -4.58 10.43
N PRO A 349 -7.75 -3.54 11.25
CA PRO A 349 -8.77 -2.88 12.05
C PRO A 349 -9.60 -1.91 11.19
N THR A 350 -10.59 -1.27 11.80
CA THR A 350 -11.14 -0.03 11.21
C THR A 350 -10.01 0.96 10.97
N ARG A 351 -9.79 1.32 9.70
CA ARG A 351 -8.69 2.21 9.30
C ARG A 351 -8.81 3.58 9.99
N PRO A 352 -7.69 4.16 10.48
CA PRO A 352 -7.67 5.53 10.97
C PRO A 352 -8.15 6.52 9.91
N ALA A 353 -8.90 7.53 10.33
CA ALA A 353 -9.38 8.55 9.42
C ALA A 353 -8.23 9.30 8.73
N THR A 354 -8.30 9.41 7.41
CA THR A 354 -7.33 10.16 6.61
C THR A 354 -7.39 11.66 6.93
N THR A 355 -6.23 12.25 7.22
CA THR A 355 -6.09 13.66 7.60
C THR A 355 -5.64 14.56 6.44
N ALA A 356 -5.78 14.05 5.22
CA ALA A 356 -5.28 14.69 4.02
C ALA A 356 -5.78 16.14 3.88
N THR A 357 -4.86 17.02 3.52
CA THR A 357 -5.08 18.44 3.26
C THR A 357 -4.42 18.82 1.94
N ILE A 358 -4.90 19.90 1.33
CA ILE A 358 -4.31 20.47 0.13
C ILE A 358 -4.01 21.95 0.37
N THR A 359 -2.80 22.35 0.01
CA THR A 359 -2.32 23.73 0.10
C THR A 359 -1.85 24.22 -1.25
N GLY A 360 -1.88 25.54 -1.44
CA GLY A 360 -1.48 26.18 -2.69
C GLY A 360 -0.85 27.55 -2.41
N PRO A 361 -0.47 28.28 -3.47
CA PRO A 361 0.20 29.56 -3.32
C PRO A 361 -0.69 30.59 -2.63
N THR A 362 -0.07 31.44 -1.83
CA THR A 362 -0.74 32.59 -1.23
C THR A 362 -0.82 33.74 -2.23
N GLY A 363 -1.98 34.40 -2.30
CA GLY A 363 -2.22 35.53 -3.20
C GLY A 363 -2.58 35.10 -4.63
N TYR A 364 -2.27 35.98 -5.61
CA TYR A 364 -2.59 35.73 -7.01
C TYR A 364 -1.46 35.02 -7.75
N VAL A 365 -1.82 34.08 -8.62
CA VAL A 365 -0.95 33.46 -9.63
C VAL A 365 -1.27 33.95 -11.04
N ALA A 366 -0.32 33.82 -11.96
CA ALA A 366 -0.56 34.13 -13.37
C ALA A 366 -1.43 33.02 -13.97
N ALA A 367 -2.57 33.40 -14.56
CA ALA A 367 -3.45 32.43 -15.21
C ALA A 367 -2.78 31.80 -16.44
N GLY A 368 -3.06 30.52 -16.70
CA GLY A 368 -2.43 29.77 -17.80
C GLY A 368 -0.97 29.38 -17.53
N LYS A 369 -0.48 29.54 -16.30
CA LYS A 369 0.85 29.10 -15.88
C LYS A 369 0.76 27.92 -14.90
N PRO A 370 1.77 27.04 -14.87
CA PRO A 370 1.87 25.98 -13.87
C PRO A 370 1.88 26.55 -12.46
N VAL A 371 1.19 25.88 -11.56
CA VAL A 371 1.06 26.20 -10.13
C VAL A 371 1.27 24.92 -9.34
N SER A 372 2.13 24.98 -8.33
CA SER A 372 2.33 23.87 -7.41
C SER A 372 1.24 23.84 -6.34
N LEU A 373 0.67 22.66 -6.12
CA LEU A 373 -0.19 22.33 -4.98
C LEU A 373 0.49 21.24 -4.17
N LYS A 374 0.39 21.32 -2.84
CA LYS A 374 0.97 20.34 -1.94
C LYS A 374 -0.14 19.61 -1.21
N VAL A 375 -0.14 18.29 -1.31
CA VAL A 375 -1.02 17.37 -0.58
C VAL A 375 -0.23 16.78 0.58
N THR A 376 -0.79 16.80 1.79
CA THR A 376 -0.15 16.29 3.01
C THR A 376 -1.17 15.57 3.88
N GLY A 377 -0.75 14.59 4.68
CA GLY A 377 -1.63 13.88 5.62
C GLY A 377 -2.31 12.64 5.02
N LEU A 378 -1.90 12.25 3.81
CA LEU A 378 -2.10 10.89 3.29
C LEU A 378 -1.09 9.95 3.93
N ARG A 379 -1.52 8.73 4.25
CA ARG A 379 -0.63 7.64 4.72
C ARG A 379 0.24 7.13 3.55
N GLY A 380 1.27 6.33 3.86
CA GLY A 380 2.02 5.61 2.84
C GLY A 380 1.09 4.70 2.04
N GLY A 381 1.28 4.57 0.73
CA GLY A 381 0.44 3.80 -0.19
C GLY A 381 -0.88 4.48 -0.56
N GLU A 382 -1.46 5.28 0.33
CA GLU A 382 -2.81 5.81 0.18
C GLU A 382 -2.95 6.66 -1.09
N THR A 383 -3.93 6.29 -1.93
CA THR A 383 -4.24 7.00 -3.17
C THR A 383 -5.30 8.08 -2.96
N ALA A 384 -5.14 9.18 -3.67
CA ALA A 384 -6.09 10.28 -3.72
C ALA A 384 -6.06 10.94 -5.10
N CYS A 385 -7.09 11.72 -5.43
CA CYS A 385 -7.08 12.50 -6.66
C CYS A 385 -7.30 13.99 -6.38
N VAL A 386 -6.63 14.84 -7.14
CA VAL A 386 -6.85 16.29 -7.14
C VAL A 386 -7.66 16.69 -8.37
N THR A 387 -8.79 17.36 -8.14
CA THR A 387 -9.75 17.78 -9.16
C THR A 387 -10.02 19.28 -9.07
N GLY A 388 -10.77 19.83 -10.04
CA GLY A 388 -11.26 21.21 -10.02
C GLY A 388 -10.31 22.26 -10.60
N VAL A 389 -9.04 21.90 -10.86
CA VAL A 389 -8.07 22.76 -11.56
C VAL A 389 -7.32 21.95 -12.61
N GLY A 390 -7.70 22.12 -13.89
CA GLY A 390 -7.12 21.34 -14.98
C GLY A 390 -7.69 19.92 -15.04
N ALA A 391 -6.91 18.98 -15.56
CA ALA A 391 -7.24 17.55 -15.55
C ALA A 391 -7.09 16.98 -14.14
N THR A 392 -7.83 15.91 -13.85
CA THR A 392 -7.65 15.13 -12.62
C THR A 392 -6.22 14.62 -12.54
N GLN A 393 -5.59 14.76 -11.37
CA GLN A 393 -4.26 14.22 -11.10
C GLN A 393 -4.33 13.28 -9.90
N TRP A 394 -3.89 12.04 -10.10
CA TRP A 394 -3.71 11.09 -9.01
C TRP A 394 -2.46 11.43 -8.20
N VAL A 395 -2.54 11.18 -6.89
CA VAL A 395 -1.45 11.31 -5.94
C VAL A 395 -1.41 10.08 -5.06
N VAL A 396 -0.20 9.67 -4.70
CA VAL A 396 0.08 8.59 -3.75
C VAL A 396 0.89 9.19 -2.63
N SER A 397 0.47 8.94 -1.39
CA SER A 397 1.11 9.50 -0.20
C SER A 397 1.15 11.04 -0.24
N SER A 398 1.80 11.64 0.76
CA SER A 398 2.02 13.09 0.76
C SER A 398 2.93 13.50 -0.41
N SER A 399 2.46 14.38 -1.30
CA SER A 399 3.14 14.72 -2.55
C SER A 399 2.90 16.17 -2.98
N SER A 400 3.71 16.65 -3.93
CA SER A 400 3.51 17.94 -4.59
C SER A 400 3.17 17.73 -6.06
N ILE A 401 2.07 18.32 -6.50
CA ILE A 401 1.62 18.26 -7.89
C ILE A 401 1.69 19.61 -8.56
N THR A 402 1.67 19.59 -9.89
CA THR A 402 1.66 20.80 -10.71
C THR A 402 0.42 20.82 -11.59
N VAL A 403 -0.43 21.84 -11.38
CA VAL A 403 -1.65 22.07 -12.17
C VAL A 403 -1.53 23.35 -12.97
N THR A 404 -2.21 23.42 -14.11
CA THR A 404 -2.31 24.66 -14.90
C THR A 404 -3.69 25.27 -14.74
N THR A 405 -3.76 26.49 -14.20
CA THR A 405 -5.03 27.22 -14.11
C THR A 405 -5.48 27.68 -15.51
N PRO A 406 -6.77 27.73 -15.82
CA PRO A 406 -7.24 28.28 -17.10
C PRO A 406 -6.81 29.73 -17.28
N ALA A 407 -6.55 30.16 -18.52
CA ALA A 407 -5.95 31.45 -18.89
C ALA A 407 -6.89 32.68 -18.70
N VAL A 408 -7.74 32.67 -17.67
CA VAL A 408 -8.72 33.72 -17.37
C VAL A 408 -8.60 34.17 -15.90
N THR A 409 -9.02 35.40 -15.60
CA THR A 409 -9.10 35.87 -14.21
C THR A 409 -10.27 35.17 -13.51
N ARG A 410 -9.97 34.25 -12.59
CA ARG A 410 -10.97 33.59 -11.73
C ARG A 410 -10.32 32.94 -10.50
N ASN A 411 -11.16 32.66 -9.51
CA ASN A 411 -10.79 31.75 -8.43
C ASN A 411 -11.02 30.31 -8.90
N ASN A 412 -10.00 29.46 -8.79
CA ASN A 412 -10.11 28.04 -9.08
C ASN A 412 -10.12 27.29 -7.75
N VAL A 413 -10.98 26.29 -7.60
CA VAL A 413 -11.02 25.46 -6.40
C VAL A 413 -10.36 24.13 -6.76
N ALA A 414 -9.22 23.84 -6.12
CA ALA A 414 -8.59 22.53 -6.20
C ALA A 414 -9.09 21.69 -5.03
N THR A 415 -9.56 20.48 -5.30
CA THR A 415 -10.11 19.57 -4.29
C THR A 415 -9.31 18.27 -4.32
N VAL A 416 -8.64 17.94 -3.21
CA VAL A 416 -8.12 16.58 -2.98
C VAL A 416 -9.27 15.72 -2.46
N ARG A 417 -9.46 14.55 -3.06
CA ARG A 417 -10.44 13.52 -2.68
C ARG A 417 -9.68 12.24 -2.35
N TYR A 418 -10.08 11.58 -1.28
CA TYR A 418 -9.42 10.41 -0.71
C TYR A 418 -10.48 9.52 -0.07
N ALA A 419 -10.11 8.31 0.37
CA ALA A 419 -11.03 7.40 1.03
C ALA A 419 -11.70 8.08 2.24
N GLY A 420 -13.03 8.17 2.23
CA GLY A 420 -13.81 8.76 3.32
C GLY A 420 -13.80 10.29 3.40
N GLY A 421 -13.23 11.04 2.44
CA GLY A 421 -13.25 12.51 2.55
C GLY A 421 -12.72 13.33 1.37
N SER A 422 -12.78 14.65 1.55
CA SER A 422 -12.16 15.61 0.63
C SER A 422 -11.80 16.93 1.34
N LYS A 423 -10.79 17.63 0.82
CA LYS A 423 -10.40 18.99 1.23
C LYS A 423 -10.14 19.87 0.03
N SER A 424 -10.32 21.18 0.17
CA SER A 424 -10.17 22.11 -0.95
C SER A 424 -9.32 23.33 -0.62
N VAL A 425 -8.64 23.86 -1.64
CA VAL A 425 -7.91 25.13 -1.60
C VAL A 425 -8.29 26.01 -2.79
N THR A 426 -8.35 27.32 -2.57
CA THR A 426 -8.62 28.28 -3.65
C THR A 426 -7.34 28.84 -4.24
N VAL A 427 -7.14 28.61 -5.55
CA VAL A 427 -6.06 29.20 -6.36
C VAL A 427 -6.60 30.40 -7.12
N LYS A 428 -6.19 31.60 -6.71
CA LYS A 428 -6.65 32.86 -7.33
C LYS A 428 -5.79 33.19 -8.55
N ALA A 429 -6.33 33.07 -9.75
CA ALA A 429 -5.60 33.31 -10.99
C ALA A 429 -5.96 34.66 -11.63
N LEU A 430 -4.97 35.36 -12.17
CA LEU A 430 -5.17 36.58 -12.96
C LEU A 430 -4.74 36.37 -14.41
N GLY A 431 -5.70 36.44 -15.33
CA GLY A 431 -5.46 36.44 -16.77
C GLY A 431 -4.91 37.77 -17.29
N ALA A 432 -4.75 37.86 -18.61
CA ALA A 432 -4.44 39.14 -19.24
C ALA A 432 -5.58 40.15 -19.03
N ALA A 433 -5.25 41.43 -18.87
CA ALA A 433 -6.26 42.48 -18.70
C ALA A 433 -5.78 43.82 -19.26
N LYS A 434 -6.69 44.54 -19.92
CA LYS A 434 -6.46 45.94 -20.33
C LYS A 434 -6.93 46.88 -19.22
N LEU A 435 -5.99 47.45 -18.49
CA LEU A 435 -6.28 48.32 -17.36
C LEU A 435 -6.73 49.71 -17.83
N LYS A 436 -7.75 50.27 -17.18
CA LYS A 436 -8.26 51.62 -17.47
C LYS A 436 -7.45 52.64 -16.67
N VAL A 437 -6.66 53.49 -17.35
CA VAL A 437 -5.83 54.52 -16.71
C VAL A 437 -6.44 55.90 -16.93
N LYS A 438 -6.92 56.53 -15.86
CA LYS A 438 -7.47 57.89 -15.86
C LYS A 438 -6.44 58.88 -15.32
N THR A 439 -6.24 59.96 -16.07
CA THR A 439 -5.33 61.07 -15.76
C THR A 439 -5.98 62.38 -16.20
N PRO A 440 -5.69 63.53 -15.56
CA PRO A 440 -6.02 64.82 -16.16
C PRO A 440 -5.29 65.01 -17.48
N ALA A 441 -5.84 65.86 -18.36
CA ALA A 441 -5.27 66.14 -19.68
C ALA A 441 -3.96 66.95 -19.60
N ARG A 442 -3.83 67.82 -18.59
CA ARG A 442 -2.68 68.71 -18.40
C ARG A 442 -2.25 68.74 -16.93
N VAL A 443 -0.96 68.97 -16.68
CA VAL A 443 -0.40 69.20 -15.34
C VAL A 443 0.80 70.13 -15.44
N LYS A 444 0.91 71.09 -14.51
CA LYS A 444 2.06 72.00 -14.47
C LYS A 444 3.35 71.25 -14.14
N ALA A 445 4.46 71.64 -14.75
CA ALA A 445 5.78 71.09 -14.43
C ALA A 445 6.06 71.13 -12.90
N ARG A 446 6.76 70.09 -12.40
CA ARG A 446 7.08 69.90 -10.96
C ARG A 446 5.88 69.72 -10.01
N LYS A 447 4.63 69.69 -10.48
CA LYS A 447 3.44 69.43 -9.63
C LYS A 447 3.07 67.94 -9.59
N SER A 448 2.19 67.58 -8.66
CA SER A 448 1.71 66.20 -8.50
C SER A 448 0.52 65.91 -9.42
N LEU A 449 0.62 64.82 -10.15
CA LEU A 449 -0.42 64.24 -10.97
C LEU A 449 -1.16 63.16 -10.17
N THR A 450 -2.49 63.18 -10.15
CA THR A 450 -3.28 62.06 -9.63
C THR A 450 -3.60 61.11 -10.79
N VAL A 451 -3.20 59.85 -10.66
CA VAL A 451 -3.51 58.78 -11.62
C VAL A 451 -4.41 57.77 -10.94
N THR A 452 -5.53 57.44 -11.59
CA THR A 452 -6.45 56.38 -11.14
C THR A 452 -6.39 55.23 -12.13
N VAL A 453 -6.06 54.03 -11.66
CA VAL A 453 -6.09 52.79 -12.42
C VAL A 453 -7.30 51.97 -11.97
N ALA A 454 -8.08 51.45 -12.91
CA ALA A 454 -9.23 50.59 -12.66
C ALA A 454 -9.19 49.34 -13.55
N GLY A 455 -9.95 48.31 -13.17
CA GLY A 455 -9.93 46.99 -13.83
C GLY A 455 -8.89 46.03 -13.23
N LEU A 456 -8.40 46.33 -12.03
CA LEU A 456 -7.57 45.43 -11.23
C LEU A 456 -8.48 44.49 -10.43
N ALA A 457 -7.98 43.32 -10.03
CA ALA A 457 -8.68 42.49 -9.06
C ALA A 457 -8.54 43.07 -7.64
N PRO A 458 -9.49 42.78 -6.72
CA PRO A 458 -9.37 43.19 -5.32
C PRO A 458 -8.05 42.71 -4.70
N GLY A 459 -7.28 43.60 -4.07
CA GLY A 459 -5.98 43.22 -3.50
C GLY A 459 -4.85 42.98 -4.51
N GLU A 460 -5.09 43.16 -5.82
CA GLU A 460 -4.04 43.04 -6.84
C GLU A 460 -2.99 44.15 -6.67
N ARG A 461 -1.70 43.80 -6.68
CA ARG A 461 -0.62 44.80 -6.71
C ARG A 461 -0.54 45.43 -8.09
N ALA A 462 -0.46 46.76 -8.17
CA ALA A 462 -0.25 47.48 -9.42
C ALA A 462 0.91 48.48 -9.31
N THR A 463 1.66 48.60 -10.38
CA THR A 463 2.75 49.58 -10.56
C THR A 463 2.32 50.64 -11.57
N VAL A 464 2.35 51.91 -11.15
CA VAL A 464 2.10 53.06 -12.02
C VAL A 464 3.42 53.78 -12.29
N LYS A 465 3.80 53.88 -13.57
CA LYS A 465 4.99 54.59 -14.05
C LYS A 465 4.59 55.89 -14.73
N VAL A 466 5.22 57.01 -14.35
CA VAL A 466 5.07 58.33 -14.98
C VAL A 466 6.47 58.87 -15.29
N GLY A 467 6.88 58.79 -16.57
CA GLY A 467 8.28 59.01 -16.94
C GLY A 467 9.20 58.01 -16.23
N THR A 468 10.21 58.50 -15.51
CA THR A 468 11.18 57.67 -14.76
C THR A 468 10.67 57.26 -13.37
N LYS A 469 9.56 57.84 -12.88
CA LYS A 469 9.05 57.56 -11.53
C LYS A 469 8.08 56.40 -11.55
N LYS A 470 8.17 55.54 -10.54
CA LYS A 470 7.26 54.40 -10.31
C LYS A 470 6.65 54.47 -8.92
N VAL A 471 5.37 54.12 -8.79
CA VAL A 471 4.67 53.95 -7.51
C VAL A 471 3.95 52.60 -7.54
N VAL A 472 4.11 51.82 -6.47
CA VAL A 472 3.42 50.54 -6.29
C VAL A 472 2.33 50.69 -5.22
N ARG A 473 1.13 50.17 -5.49
CA ARG A 473 0.01 50.14 -4.55
C ARG A 473 -0.83 48.89 -4.76
N THR A 474 -1.54 48.50 -3.72
CA THR A 474 -2.53 47.42 -3.75
C THR A 474 -3.90 47.98 -4.11
N ALA A 475 -4.64 47.28 -4.97
CA ALA A 475 -5.98 47.65 -5.37
C ALA A 475 -6.97 47.51 -4.21
N THR A 476 -7.92 48.45 -4.14
CA THR A 476 -9.04 48.38 -3.20
C THR A 476 -9.99 47.22 -3.53
N ALA A 477 -10.96 46.96 -2.65
CA ALA A 477 -12.04 46.00 -2.90
C ALA A 477 -12.79 46.27 -4.22
N ALA A 478 -12.83 47.52 -4.70
CA ALA A 478 -13.44 47.90 -5.97
C ALA A 478 -12.50 47.77 -7.18
N GLY A 479 -11.32 47.16 -7.04
CA GLY A 479 -10.38 46.95 -8.15
C GLY A 479 -9.72 48.22 -8.67
N LYS A 480 -9.47 49.19 -7.77
CA LYS A 480 -8.92 50.51 -8.11
C LYS A 480 -7.64 50.82 -7.34
N VAL A 481 -6.71 51.48 -8.01
CA VAL A 481 -5.52 52.10 -7.42
C VAL A 481 -5.52 53.59 -7.75
N LYS A 482 -5.33 54.44 -6.73
CA LYS A 482 -5.16 55.90 -6.90
C LYS A 482 -3.80 56.30 -6.35
N VAL A 483 -2.98 56.94 -7.18
CA VAL A 483 -1.63 57.38 -6.81
C VAL A 483 -1.41 58.85 -7.14
N LYS A 484 -0.62 59.54 -6.32
CA LYS A 484 -0.10 60.88 -6.62
C LYS A 484 1.37 60.76 -7.01
N VAL A 485 1.73 61.25 -8.20
CA VAL A 485 3.11 61.18 -8.73
C VAL A 485 3.56 62.55 -9.21
N LYS A 486 4.70 63.05 -8.72
CA LYS A 486 5.25 64.36 -9.11
C LYS A 486 5.84 64.32 -10.51
N VAL A 487 5.32 65.09 -11.46
CA VAL A 487 5.85 65.15 -12.84
C VAL A 487 7.17 65.92 -12.90
N GLY A 488 7.99 65.64 -13.92
CA GLY A 488 9.30 66.25 -14.12
C GLY A 488 9.25 67.72 -14.56
N LYS A 489 10.43 68.31 -14.82
CA LYS A 489 10.59 69.68 -15.35
C LYS A 489 10.40 69.78 -16.87
N LYS A 490 10.56 68.67 -17.60
CA LYS A 490 10.46 68.63 -19.07
C LYS A 490 8.99 68.79 -19.49
N LYS A 491 8.70 69.83 -20.28
CA LYS A 491 7.38 70.08 -20.86
C LYS A 491 7.12 69.11 -22.02
N GLY A 492 5.85 68.87 -22.34
CA GLY A 492 5.42 68.00 -23.45
C GLY A 492 4.62 66.77 -23.01
N LYS A 493 4.40 65.83 -23.94
CA LYS A 493 3.64 64.59 -23.69
C LYS A 493 4.47 63.63 -22.82
N THR A 494 3.91 63.22 -21.69
CA THR A 494 4.48 62.19 -20.81
C THR A 494 3.59 60.95 -20.82
N LYS A 495 4.18 59.79 -21.12
CA LYS A 495 3.49 58.49 -21.07
C LYS A 495 3.31 58.04 -19.61
N ILE A 496 2.12 57.52 -19.33
CA ILE A 496 1.77 56.86 -18.07
C ILE A 496 1.50 55.39 -18.41
N VAL A 497 2.17 54.50 -17.69
CA VAL A 497 1.99 53.05 -17.85
C VAL A 497 1.59 52.47 -16.52
N ALA A 498 0.43 51.82 -16.47
CA ALA A 498 0.01 50.98 -15.37
C ALA A 498 0.27 49.52 -15.75
N VAL A 499 0.91 48.78 -14.85
CA VAL A 499 1.07 47.33 -14.94
C VAL A 499 0.43 46.75 -13.68
N GLY A 500 -0.43 45.75 -13.82
CA GLY A 500 -1.00 44.99 -12.73
C GLY A 500 0.05 44.08 -12.09
N GLN A 501 -0.40 43.02 -11.43
CA GLN A 501 0.53 42.12 -10.74
C GLN A 501 1.40 41.33 -11.72
N PHE A 502 0.87 41.04 -12.92
CA PHE A 502 1.56 40.33 -13.99
C PHE A 502 1.73 41.21 -15.22
N ALA A 503 2.79 40.96 -15.98
CA ALA A 503 3.23 41.82 -17.10
C ALA A 503 2.19 41.93 -18.23
N ASN A 504 1.30 40.95 -18.37
CA ASN A 504 0.21 40.92 -19.36
C ASN A 504 -1.05 41.71 -18.92
N ARG A 505 -1.00 42.39 -17.77
CA ARG A 505 -2.09 43.24 -17.26
C ARG A 505 -1.67 44.69 -17.36
N THR A 506 -1.97 45.37 -18.47
CA THR A 506 -1.42 46.71 -18.73
C THR A 506 -2.45 47.73 -19.16
N GLY A 507 -2.20 48.99 -18.81
CA GLY A 507 -2.96 50.14 -19.26
C GLY A 507 -2.02 51.30 -19.55
N LYS A 508 -2.35 52.11 -20.55
CA LYS A 508 -1.53 53.27 -20.95
C LYS A 508 -2.41 54.51 -21.04
N ALA A 509 -1.85 55.65 -20.64
CA ALA A 509 -2.43 56.96 -20.85
C ALA A 509 -1.32 57.98 -21.14
N THR A 510 -1.69 59.18 -21.57
CA THR A 510 -0.75 60.28 -21.79
C THR A 510 -1.26 61.54 -21.11
N VAL A 511 -0.36 62.32 -20.51
CA VAL A 511 -0.64 63.65 -19.96
C VAL A 511 0.30 64.67 -20.61
N ARG A 512 -0.17 65.90 -20.82
CA ARG A 512 0.69 67.01 -21.26
C ARG A 512 1.22 67.80 -20.06
N VAL A 513 2.54 67.86 -19.90
CA VAL A 513 3.21 68.71 -18.91
C VAL A 513 3.37 70.11 -19.52
N VAL A 514 2.84 71.13 -18.84
CA VAL A 514 2.81 72.53 -19.29
C VAL A 514 3.65 73.46 -18.40
#